data_AF-A0A7C5K1F1-F1
#
_entry.id   AF-A0A7C5K1F1-F1
#
_cell.length_a   1.000
_cell.length_b   1.000
_cell.length_c   1.000
_cell.angle_alpha   90.00
_cell.angle_beta   90.00
_cell.angle_gamma   90.00
#
_symmetry.space_group_name_H-M   'P 1'
#
loop_
_entity.id
_entity.type
_entity.pdbx_description
1 polymer ?
#
loop_
_entity_poly.entity_id
_entity_poly.type
_entity_poly.pdbx_seq_one_letter_code
_entity_poly.pdbx_strand_id
1 'polypeptide(L)'
;MADEIKLKVAEAQQEDVNRGIVRIDADSRKALGLKPGDAVEIEGGRKTVAMVDRAYPGDEGLGIIRMDGVTRRNAQTSVGEIVRIRKIEVKEAKKIIVAPAKKEMELRVSTPNIFRDALIGRYVLKGDVIIPTWTGSRRNLFTESINSFSDEVTEALRQLDSFSAFPLSFGNIPLMIVDTVPKKAVQITELTEIQISPRAVEVSETRIAEVSYEDIGGLSNEIKKVREMVELPLKHPEIFERLGIEPPKGVLLHGPSGTGKTLIAKAVANETQAHFIPINGPEIMSKFYGQSEENLRKKFEEAEAN
;
A
#
# COMPACT_ATOMS: atom_id res chain seq x y z
N MET A 1 23.92 -5.08 -22.22
CA MET A 1 22.84 -5.02 -21.21
C MET A 1 22.93 -3.66 -20.57
N ALA A 2 21.79 -3.01 -20.32
CA ALA A 2 21.79 -1.76 -19.57
C ALA A 2 21.92 -2.08 -18.09
N ASP A 3 22.69 -1.27 -17.34
CA ASP A 3 22.78 -1.44 -15.88
C ASP A 3 21.54 -0.89 -15.16
N GLU A 4 20.85 0.06 -15.81
CA GLU A 4 19.68 0.75 -15.29
C GLU A 4 18.74 1.16 -16.43
N ILE A 5 17.43 1.15 -16.19
CA ILE A 5 16.40 1.66 -17.11
C ILE A 5 15.46 2.61 -16.39
N LYS A 6 14.96 3.62 -17.11
CA LYS A 6 13.93 4.53 -16.63
C LYS A 6 12.56 4.08 -17.12
N LEU A 7 11.61 3.92 -16.21
CA LEU A 7 10.24 3.56 -16.53
C LEU A 7 9.26 4.54 -15.88
N LYS A 8 8.14 4.78 -16.55
CA LYS A 8 7.05 5.60 -16.03
C LYS A 8 6.16 4.77 -15.11
N VAL A 9 5.89 5.28 -13.91
CA VAL A 9 5.06 4.60 -12.91
C VAL A 9 3.60 4.59 -13.34
N ALA A 10 3.00 3.41 -13.30
CA ALA A 10 1.58 3.18 -13.56
C ALA A 10 0.93 2.40 -12.41
N GLU A 11 -0.40 2.49 -12.31
CA GLU A 11 -1.18 1.81 -11.27
C GLU A 11 -1.17 0.29 -11.49
N ALA A 12 -1.03 -0.46 -10.40
CA ALA A 12 -1.23 -1.90 -10.41
C ALA A 12 -2.69 -2.25 -10.75
N GLN A 13 -2.91 -3.48 -11.22
CA GLN A 13 -4.27 -4.03 -11.21
C GLN A 13 -4.58 -4.57 -9.81
N GLN A 14 -5.86 -4.62 -9.46
CA GLN A 14 -6.33 -5.05 -8.14
C GLN A 14 -5.82 -6.44 -7.74
N GLU A 15 -5.54 -7.31 -8.72
CA GLU A 15 -4.99 -8.64 -8.49
C GLU A 15 -3.55 -8.62 -7.96
N ASP A 16 -2.75 -7.60 -8.27
CA ASP A 16 -1.35 -7.50 -7.87
C ASP A 16 -1.15 -6.71 -6.56
N VAL A 17 -2.21 -6.06 -6.07
CA VAL A 17 -2.16 -5.18 -4.90
C VAL A 17 -1.70 -5.93 -3.66
N ASN A 18 -0.78 -5.31 -2.91
CA ASN A 18 -0.17 -5.79 -1.68
C ASN A 18 0.68 -7.07 -1.84
N ARG A 19 1.01 -7.48 -3.07
CA ARG A 19 1.85 -8.67 -3.32
C ARG A 19 3.35 -8.36 -3.40
N GLY A 20 3.73 -7.08 -3.48
CA GLY A 20 5.13 -6.68 -3.68
C GLY A 20 5.66 -7.08 -5.07
N ILE A 21 4.77 -7.05 -6.07
CA ILE A 21 5.06 -7.39 -7.46
C ILE A 21 5.05 -6.10 -8.29
N VAL A 22 5.99 -6.01 -9.24
CA VAL A 22 5.99 -4.98 -10.27
C VAL A 22 5.97 -5.62 -11.65
N ARG A 23 5.14 -5.08 -12.56
CA ARG A 23 5.04 -5.59 -13.93
C ARG A 23 5.73 -4.64 -14.89
N ILE A 24 6.60 -5.19 -15.73
CA ILE A 24 7.36 -4.46 -16.75
C ILE A 24 7.38 -5.21 -18.09
N ASP A 25 7.48 -4.46 -19.17
CA ASP A 25 7.42 -4.95 -20.54
C ASP A 25 8.62 -5.87 -20.89
N ALA A 26 8.45 -6.65 -21.95
CA ALA A 26 9.45 -7.61 -22.39
C ALA A 26 10.77 -6.95 -22.79
N ASP A 27 10.76 -5.76 -23.37
CA ASP A 27 11.96 -5.07 -23.83
C ASP A 27 12.76 -4.55 -22.65
N SER A 28 12.11 -3.92 -21.66
CA SER A 28 12.74 -3.52 -20.40
C SER A 28 13.32 -4.72 -19.64
N ARG A 29 12.59 -5.84 -19.57
CA ARG A 29 13.11 -7.07 -18.93
C ARG A 29 14.33 -7.63 -19.65
N LYS A 30 14.30 -7.72 -20.98
CA LYS A 30 15.43 -8.20 -21.78
C LYS A 30 16.66 -7.29 -21.62
N ALA A 31 16.45 -5.98 -21.64
CA ALA A 31 17.53 -5.01 -21.52
C ALA A 31 18.28 -5.08 -20.18
N LEU A 32 17.58 -5.41 -19.08
CA LEU A 32 18.15 -5.67 -17.74
C LEU A 32 18.49 -7.15 -17.48
N GLY A 33 18.21 -8.06 -18.41
CA GLY A 33 18.41 -9.51 -18.22
C GLY A 33 17.54 -10.11 -17.09
N LEU A 34 16.32 -9.60 -16.92
CA LEU A 34 15.37 -10.00 -15.89
C LEU A 34 14.47 -11.16 -16.36
N LYS A 35 14.22 -12.11 -15.46
CA LYS A 35 13.18 -13.14 -15.59
C LYS A 35 12.04 -12.87 -14.60
N PRO A 36 10.82 -13.35 -14.88
CA PRO A 36 9.75 -13.32 -13.88
C PRO A 36 10.19 -14.03 -12.60
N GLY A 37 9.99 -13.40 -11.45
CA GLY A 37 10.46 -13.85 -10.14
C GLY A 37 11.77 -13.22 -9.67
N ASP A 38 12.55 -12.61 -10.57
CA ASP A 38 13.77 -11.89 -10.19
C ASP A 38 13.42 -10.64 -9.35
N ALA A 39 14.35 -10.25 -8.47
CA ALA A 39 14.23 -9.01 -7.71
C ALA A 39 14.80 -7.82 -8.48
N VAL A 40 14.14 -6.68 -8.37
CA VAL A 40 14.65 -5.38 -8.85
C VAL A 40 14.73 -4.40 -7.71
N GLU A 41 15.75 -3.54 -7.75
CA GLU A 41 15.75 -2.32 -6.97
C GLU A 41 15.08 -1.21 -7.78
N ILE A 42 14.20 -0.49 -7.12
CA ILE A 42 13.45 0.63 -7.67
C ILE A 42 13.89 1.88 -6.92
N GLU A 43 14.41 2.85 -7.66
CA GLU A 43 14.89 4.13 -7.16
C GLU A 43 13.95 5.25 -7.61
N GLY A 44 13.13 5.73 -6.67
CA GLY A 44 12.36 6.97 -6.75
C GLY A 44 12.99 8.06 -5.86
N GLY A 45 12.22 8.66 -4.95
CA GLY A 45 12.77 9.48 -3.86
C GLY A 45 13.55 8.65 -2.84
N ARG A 46 13.20 7.36 -2.72
CA ARG A 46 13.89 6.36 -1.92
C ARG A 46 14.07 5.06 -2.71
N LYS A 47 15.09 4.29 -2.33
CA LYS A 47 15.32 2.93 -2.85
C LYS A 47 14.45 1.92 -2.13
N THR A 48 13.78 1.06 -2.89
CA THR A 48 13.03 -0.10 -2.40
C THR A 48 13.24 -1.28 -3.35
N VAL A 49 12.65 -2.44 -3.04
CA VAL A 49 12.77 -3.65 -3.85
C VAL A 49 11.42 -4.30 -4.09
N ALA A 50 11.27 -4.94 -5.23
CA ALA A 50 10.07 -5.69 -5.58
C ALA A 50 10.38 -6.88 -6.48
N MET A 51 9.45 -7.82 -6.57
CA MET A 51 9.53 -8.96 -7.48
C MET A 51 9.03 -8.55 -8.87
N VAL A 52 9.79 -8.88 -9.92
CA VAL A 52 9.37 -8.62 -11.30
C VAL A 52 8.43 -9.71 -11.79
N ASP A 53 7.35 -9.29 -12.45
CA ASP A 53 6.51 -10.16 -13.28
C ASP A 53 6.28 -9.53 -14.67
N ARG A 54 5.66 -10.30 -15.57
CA ARG A 54 5.37 -9.91 -16.94
C ARG A 54 4.36 -8.77 -16.98
N ALA A 55 4.56 -7.81 -17.89
CA ALA A 55 3.54 -6.85 -18.28
C ALA A 55 2.25 -7.53 -18.75
N TYR A 56 1.13 -6.81 -18.63
CA TYR A 56 -0.10 -7.21 -19.30
C TYR A 56 0.08 -7.07 -20.82
N PRO A 57 -0.63 -7.86 -21.64
CA PRO A 57 -0.49 -7.80 -23.10
C PRO A 57 -0.66 -6.40 -23.69
N GLY A 58 -1.50 -5.56 -23.08
CA GLY A 58 -1.73 -4.17 -23.52
C GLY A 58 -0.67 -3.15 -23.08
N ASP A 59 0.22 -3.52 -22.16
CA ASP A 59 1.26 -2.64 -21.63
C ASP A 59 2.63 -2.85 -22.30
N GLU A 60 2.74 -3.86 -23.18
CA GLU A 60 3.99 -4.20 -23.86
C GLU A 60 4.49 -3.02 -24.71
N GLY A 61 5.77 -2.66 -24.55
CA GLY A 61 6.42 -1.56 -25.27
C GLY A 61 6.06 -0.15 -24.79
N LEU A 62 5.25 0.01 -23.74
CA LEU A 62 4.88 1.35 -23.23
C LEU A 62 5.96 2.00 -22.34
N GLY A 63 7.00 1.25 -21.96
CA GLY A 63 8.05 1.75 -21.06
C GLY A 63 7.53 2.13 -19.67
N ILE A 64 6.51 1.39 -19.19
CA ILE A 64 5.88 1.62 -17.89
C ILE A 64 6.23 0.52 -16.89
N ILE A 65 6.18 0.88 -15.62
CA ILE A 65 6.24 -0.05 -14.49
C ILE A 65 4.95 0.06 -13.69
N ARG A 66 4.18 -1.03 -13.64
CA ARG A 66 3.00 -1.08 -12.76
C ARG A 66 3.45 -1.44 -11.35
N MET A 67 3.07 -0.61 -10.39
CA MET A 67 3.39 -0.74 -8.97
C MET A 67 2.14 -0.48 -8.14
N ASP A 68 1.96 -1.20 -7.04
CA ASP A 68 0.86 -0.92 -6.09
C ASP A 68 1.17 0.29 -5.19
N GLY A 69 0.15 0.81 -4.51
CA GLY A 69 0.31 1.95 -3.61
C GLY A 69 1.36 1.75 -2.51
N VAL A 70 1.52 0.53 -1.99
CA VAL A 70 2.53 0.22 -0.97
C VAL A 70 3.94 0.33 -1.52
N THR A 71 4.20 -0.25 -2.71
CA THR A 71 5.53 -0.20 -3.33
C THR A 71 5.85 1.22 -3.81
N ARG A 72 4.86 1.97 -4.33
CA ARG A 72 5.03 3.40 -4.67
C ARG A 72 5.43 4.23 -3.45
N ARG A 73 4.77 4.02 -2.30
CA ARG A 73 5.14 4.68 -1.04
C ARG A 73 6.55 4.32 -0.59
N ASN A 74 6.93 3.05 -0.66
CA ASN A 74 8.29 2.62 -0.27
C ASN A 74 9.36 3.28 -1.15
N ALA A 75 9.08 3.43 -2.44
CA ALA A 75 9.94 4.14 -3.40
C ALA A 75 9.85 5.68 -3.29
N GLN A 76 8.90 6.22 -2.52
CA GLN A 76 8.55 7.64 -2.47
C GLN A 76 8.34 8.23 -3.87
N THR A 77 7.39 7.64 -4.61
CA THR A 77 7.02 8.07 -5.95
C THR A 77 5.50 8.07 -6.13
N SER A 78 5.02 8.77 -7.14
CA SER A 78 3.61 8.83 -7.53
C SER A 78 3.36 8.33 -8.95
N VAL A 79 2.12 7.98 -9.26
CA VAL A 79 1.71 7.60 -10.61
C VAL A 79 2.07 8.72 -11.60
N GLY A 80 2.65 8.33 -12.73
CA GLY A 80 3.08 9.24 -13.79
C GLY A 80 4.52 9.73 -13.69
N GLU A 81 5.17 9.58 -12.53
CA GLU A 81 6.59 9.89 -12.37
C GLU A 81 7.49 8.86 -13.03
N ILE A 82 8.78 9.16 -13.14
CA ILE A 82 9.78 8.26 -13.71
C ILE A 82 10.64 7.72 -12.57
N VAL A 83 10.70 6.40 -12.45
CA VAL A 83 11.63 5.71 -11.54
C VAL A 83 12.74 5.05 -12.32
N ARG A 84 13.85 4.78 -11.64
CA ARG A 84 14.94 3.99 -12.20
C ARG A 84 14.91 2.59 -11.63
N ILE A 85 15.14 1.61 -12.49
CA ILE A 85 15.13 0.20 -12.11
C ILE A 85 16.44 -0.47 -12.49
N ARG A 86 16.93 -1.32 -11.58
CA ARG A 86 18.12 -2.14 -11.79
C ARG A 86 17.90 -3.55 -11.27
N LYS A 87 18.49 -4.53 -11.95
CA LYS A 87 18.52 -5.91 -11.47
C LYS A 87 19.42 -6.00 -10.24
N ILE A 88 18.97 -6.73 -9.23
CA ILE A 88 19.76 -7.00 -8.03
C ILE A 88 19.77 -8.50 -7.72
N GLU A 89 20.88 -8.97 -7.17
CA GLU A 89 20.93 -10.27 -6.52
C GLU A 89 20.61 -10.11 -5.04
N VAL A 90 19.60 -10.85 -4.60
CA VAL A 90 19.10 -10.83 -3.23
C VAL A 90 19.39 -12.17 -2.57
N LYS A 91 19.80 -12.11 -1.30
CA LYS A 91 20.03 -13.30 -0.49
C LYS A 91 18.80 -13.58 0.37
N GLU A 92 18.63 -14.83 0.75
CA GLU A 92 17.61 -15.20 1.72
C GLU A 92 17.86 -14.50 3.06
N ALA A 93 16.79 -14.00 3.65
CA ALA A 93 16.81 -13.41 4.97
C ALA A 93 16.98 -14.52 6.01
N LYS A 94 18.01 -14.42 6.85
CA LYS A 94 18.12 -15.26 8.05
C LYS A 94 17.12 -14.80 9.10
N LYS A 95 16.97 -13.48 9.23
CA LYS A 95 16.12 -12.84 10.20
C LYS A 95 15.64 -11.48 9.71
N ILE A 96 14.39 -11.16 10.00
CA ILE A 96 13.83 -9.82 9.83
C ILE A 96 13.18 -9.36 11.13
N ILE A 97 13.26 -8.07 11.40
CA ILE A 97 12.56 -7.42 12.51
C ILE A 97 11.47 -6.55 11.89
N VAL A 98 10.22 -6.78 12.31
CA VAL A 98 9.06 -6.03 11.84
C VAL A 98 8.39 -5.32 13.01
N ALA A 99 7.81 -4.15 12.75
CA ALA A 99 7.00 -3.42 13.73
C ALA A 99 5.66 -3.01 13.11
N PRO A 100 4.57 -2.94 13.90
CA PRO A 100 3.36 -2.27 13.47
C PRO A 100 3.69 -0.85 13.03
N ALA A 101 3.22 -0.45 11.86
CA ALA A 101 3.42 0.93 11.43
C ALA A 101 2.56 1.92 12.25
N LYS A 102 1.46 1.46 12.88
CA LYS A 102 0.53 2.29 13.68
C LYS A 102 0.82 2.19 15.18
N LYS A 103 0.88 3.37 15.85
CA LYS A 103 1.23 3.55 17.27
C LYS A 103 0.26 2.90 18.26
N GLU A 104 -1.02 2.75 17.88
CA GLU A 104 -2.10 2.24 18.75
C GLU A 104 -2.24 0.71 18.73
N MET A 105 -1.43 0.01 17.92
CA MET A 105 -1.51 -1.44 17.80
C MET A 105 -0.45 -2.11 18.66
N GLU A 106 -0.79 -2.46 19.91
CA GLU A 106 -0.05 -3.49 20.63
C GLU A 106 -0.39 -4.85 20.02
N LEU A 107 0.52 -5.38 19.20
CA LEU A 107 0.41 -6.76 18.73
C LEU A 107 0.64 -7.72 19.90
N ARG A 108 -0.44 -8.10 20.59
CA ARG A 108 -0.48 -9.28 21.45
C ARG A 108 -0.63 -10.54 20.59
N VAL A 109 0.29 -10.74 19.65
CA VAL A 109 0.23 -11.89 18.75
C VAL A 109 1.05 -13.01 19.36
N SER A 110 0.36 -14.00 19.93
CA SER A 110 0.95 -15.21 20.51
C SER A 110 1.51 -16.19 19.46
N THR A 111 1.44 -15.88 18.17
CA THR A 111 1.89 -16.80 17.10
C THR A 111 2.63 -16.07 15.96
N PRO A 112 3.96 -15.89 16.05
CA PRO A 112 4.80 -15.28 15.00
C PRO A 112 4.66 -15.92 13.62
N ASN A 113 4.24 -17.19 13.55
CA ASN A 113 4.16 -17.96 12.31
C ASN A 113 3.12 -17.43 11.30
N ILE A 114 2.03 -16.79 11.76
CA ILE A 114 0.96 -16.31 10.87
C ILE A 114 1.47 -15.24 9.90
N PHE A 115 2.40 -14.38 10.35
CA PHE A 115 2.98 -13.36 9.46
C PHE A 115 4.02 -13.94 8.51
N ARG A 116 4.67 -15.07 8.85
CA ARG A 116 5.66 -15.69 7.97
C ARG A 116 5.00 -16.10 6.66
N ASP A 117 3.94 -16.88 6.74
CA ASP A 117 3.31 -17.47 5.56
C ASP A 117 2.72 -16.43 4.60
N ALA A 118 2.27 -15.29 5.14
CA ALA A 118 1.78 -14.15 4.37
C ALA A 118 2.88 -13.33 3.66
N LEU A 119 4.15 -13.49 4.07
CA LEU A 119 5.29 -12.69 3.61
C LEU A 119 6.31 -13.48 2.81
N ILE A 120 6.25 -14.82 2.81
CA ILE A 120 7.16 -15.67 2.04
C ILE A 120 7.11 -15.30 0.55
N GLY A 121 8.30 -15.25 -0.07
CA GLY A 121 8.51 -14.94 -1.48
C GLY A 121 8.68 -13.45 -1.74
N ARG A 122 8.42 -12.59 -0.75
CA ARG A 122 8.60 -11.14 -0.90
C ARG A 122 10.05 -10.73 -0.75
N TYR A 123 10.43 -9.74 -1.53
CA TYR A 123 11.69 -9.03 -1.37
C TYR A 123 11.45 -7.77 -0.53
N VAL A 124 12.35 -7.50 0.41
CA VAL A 124 12.22 -6.37 1.32
C VAL A 124 13.55 -5.68 1.58
N LEU A 125 13.48 -4.38 1.83
CA LEU A 125 14.56 -3.54 2.32
C LEU A 125 14.20 -2.94 3.69
N LYS A 126 15.22 -2.61 4.48
CA LYS A 126 15.02 -1.87 5.73
C LYS A 126 14.24 -0.57 5.46
N GLY A 127 13.19 -0.36 6.25
CA GLY A 127 12.28 0.78 6.23
C GLY A 127 11.09 0.61 5.29
N ASP A 128 11.00 -0.49 4.53
CA ASP A 128 9.85 -0.76 3.68
C ASP A 128 8.63 -1.07 4.54
N VAL A 129 7.45 -0.68 4.05
CA VAL A 129 6.18 -1.09 4.60
C VAL A 129 5.62 -2.21 3.74
N ILE A 130 5.11 -3.24 4.38
CA ILE A 130 4.55 -4.43 3.77
C ILE A 130 3.21 -4.74 4.43
N ILE A 131 2.25 -5.17 3.63
CA ILE A 131 0.93 -5.61 4.11
C ILE A 131 0.87 -7.12 3.96
N PRO A 132 0.77 -7.91 5.04
CA PRO A 132 0.60 -9.35 4.96
C PRO A 132 -0.62 -9.71 4.10
N THR A 133 -0.41 -10.43 2.99
CA THR A 133 -1.48 -10.80 2.05
C THR A 133 -1.37 -12.28 1.72
N TRP A 134 -2.45 -13.01 1.95
CA TRP A 134 -2.52 -14.44 1.63
C TRP A 134 -2.79 -14.65 0.14
N THR A 135 -1.79 -15.11 -0.61
CA THR A 135 -1.96 -15.45 -2.02
C THR A 135 -2.73 -16.77 -2.20
N GLY A 136 -3.57 -16.85 -3.23
CA GLY A 136 -4.53 -17.94 -3.47
C GLY A 136 -3.95 -19.36 -3.49
N SER A 137 -2.70 -19.56 -3.91
CA SER A 137 -2.05 -20.87 -3.89
C SER A 137 -1.73 -21.39 -2.48
N ARG A 138 -1.74 -20.52 -1.46
CA ARG A 138 -1.56 -20.88 -0.04
C ARG A 138 -2.85 -20.83 0.79
N ARG A 139 -4.02 -20.55 0.17
CA ARG A 139 -5.32 -20.66 0.87
C ARG A 139 -5.56 -22.10 1.35
N ASN A 140 -5.20 -23.10 0.55
CA ASN A 140 -5.33 -24.52 0.91
C ASN A 140 -4.40 -24.92 2.07
N LEU A 141 -3.18 -24.36 2.17
CA LEU A 141 -2.25 -24.58 3.29
C LEU A 141 -2.76 -23.94 4.60
N PHE A 142 -3.58 -22.88 4.52
CA PHE A 142 -4.27 -22.34 5.69
C PHE A 142 -5.33 -23.33 6.20
N THR A 143 -6.06 -23.99 5.30
CA THR A 143 -7.02 -25.04 5.65
C THR A 143 -6.31 -26.24 6.30
N GLU A 144 -5.14 -26.64 5.80
CA GLU A 144 -4.33 -27.71 6.40
C GLU A 144 -3.70 -27.31 7.74
N SER A 145 -3.27 -26.05 7.90
CA SER A 145 -2.77 -25.54 9.17
C SER A 145 -3.86 -25.46 10.22
N ILE A 146 -5.10 -25.14 9.83
CA ILE A 146 -6.28 -25.21 10.71
C ILE A 146 -6.57 -26.66 11.14
N ASN A 147 -6.36 -27.64 10.26
CA ASN A 147 -6.52 -29.06 10.61
C ASN A 147 -5.43 -29.60 11.57
N SER A 148 -4.36 -28.83 11.83
CA SER A 148 -3.34 -29.18 12.83
C SER A 148 -3.67 -28.68 14.24
N PHE A 149 -4.80 -27.97 14.41
CA PHE A 149 -5.35 -27.64 15.73
C PHE A 149 -6.20 -28.80 16.26
N SER A 150 -6.28 -28.95 17.59
CA SER A 150 -7.01 -30.02 18.26
C SER A 150 -8.48 -30.12 17.82
N ASP A 151 -9.06 -31.31 17.97
CA ASP A 151 -10.46 -31.62 17.61
C ASP A 151 -11.46 -30.59 18.19
N GLU A 152 -11.18 -29.99 19.35
CA GLU A 152 -11.99 -28.93 19.97
C GLU A 152 -12.06 -27.63 19.15
N VAL A 153 -10.98 -27.24 18.47
CA VAL A 153 -10.95 -26.02 17.62
C VAL A 153 -11.70 -26.28 16.31
N THR A 154 -11.58 -27.50 15.78
CA THR A 154 -12.28 -27.92 14.56
C THR A 154 -13.79 -28.03 14.80
N GLU A 155 -14.21 -28.53 15.96
CA GLU A 155 -15.62 -28.57 16.38
C GLU A 155 -16.19 -27.16 16.57
N ALA A 156 -15.42 -26.25 17.18
CA ALA A 156 -15.80 -24.84 17.34
C ALA A 156 -15.93 -24.10 16.00
N LEU A 157 -15.10 -24.45 15.01
CA LEU A 157 -15.18 -23.91 13.65
C LEU A 157 -16.35 -24.49 12.84
N ARG A 158 -16.73 -25.76 13.07
CA ARG A 158 -17.90 -26.39 12.44
C ARG A 158 -19.24 -25.90 13.00
N GLN A 159 -19.30 -25.56 14.28
CA GLN A 159 -20.54 -25.03 14.90
C GLN A 159 -20.83 -23.58 14.51
N LEU A 160 -19.86 -22.87 13.93
CA LEU A 160 -20.02 -21.52 13.39
C LEU A 160 -20.37 -21.59 11.90
N ASP A 161 -21.61 -22.01 11.60
CA ASP A 161 -22.26 -21.93 10.26
C ASP A 161 -22.56 -20.46 9.85
N SER A 162 -21.60 -19.57 10.09
CA SER A 162 -21.58 -18.18 9.65
C SER A 162 -20.13 -17.83 9.39
N PHE A 163 -19.83 -17.73 8.10
CA PHE A 163 -18.55 -17.54 7.40
C PHE A 163 -17.74 -16.27 7.80
N SER A 164 -17.87 -15.76 9.03
CA SER A 164 -17.49 -14.42 9.45
C SER A 164 -16.74 -14.31 10.79
N ALA A 165 -16.33 -15.41 11.44
CA ALA A 165 -15.61 -15.35 12.71
C ALA A 165 -14.31 -16.17 12.68
N PHE A 166 -13.16 -15.47 12.69
CA PHE A 166 -11.73 -15.89 12.60
C PHE A 166 -11.12 -16.05 11.19
N PRO A 167 -9.95 -15.45 10.85
CA PRO A 167 -9.28 -14.21 11.29
C PRO A 167 -9.42 -13.11 10.21
N LEU A 168 -10.58 -12.95 9.59
CA LEU A 168 -10.86 -11.88 8.62
C LEU A 168 -10.89 -10.47 9.24
N SER A 169 -10.82 -10.35 10.58
CA SER A 169 -10.75 -9.08 11.31
C SER A 169 -9.32 -8.56 11.53
N PHE A 170 -8.28 -9.34 11.19
CA PHE A 170 -6.94 -8.79 11.01
C PHE A 170 -6.87 -8.16 9.62
N GLY A 171 -7.56 -7.03 9.45
CA GLY A 171 -7.43 -6.23 8.24
C GLY A 171 -5.97 -5.89 8.02
N ASN A 172 -5.40 -6.29 6.88
CA ASN A 172 -4.17 -5.81 6.25
C ASN A 172 -3.32 -4.90 7.15
N ILE A 173 -2.68 -5.45 8.19
CA ILE A 173 -1.93 -4.62 9.14
C ILE A 173 -0.62 -4.23 8.46
N PRO A 174 -0.38 -2.93 8.21
CA PRO A 174 0.87 -2.50 7.63
C PRO A 174 2.00 -2.70 8.64
N LEU A 175 2.98 -3.51 8.25
CA LEU A 175 4.19 -3.78 9.02
C LEU A 175 5.37 -3.06 8.37
N MET A 176 6.19 -2.41 9.18
CA MET A 176 7.44 -1.81 8.73
C MET A 176 8.60 -2.77 8.99
N ILE A 177 9.50 -2.92 8.03
CA ILE A 177 10.77 -3.62 8.19
C ILE A 177 11.72 -2.72 8.97
N VAL A 178 12.00 -3.05 10.22
CA VAL A 178 12.88 -2.29 11.10
C VAL A 178 14.35 -2.63 10.83
N ASP A 179 14.65 -3.91 10.63
CA ASP A 179 15.99 -4.39 10.33
C ASP A 179 15.94 -5.73 9.57
N THR A 180 17.02 -6.01 8.84
CA THR A 180 17.19 -7.24 8.05
C THR A 180 18.57 -7.85 8.29
N VAL A 181 18.65 -9.19 8.31
CA VAL A 181 19.90 -9.94 8.39
C VAL A 181 20.00 -10.86 7.17
N PRO A 182 20.94 -10.60 6.23
CA PRO A 182 21.94 -9.52 6.20
C PRO A 182 21.33 -8.12 5.98
N LYS A 183 22.06 -7.05 6.36
CA LYS A 183 21.67 -5.63 6.21
C LYS A 183 21.71 -5.15 4.74
N LYS A 184 21.01 -5.84 3.86
CA LYS A 184 20.84 -5.55 2.43
C LYS A 184 19.40 -5.86 2.03
N ALA A 185 19.08 -5.72 0.75
CA ALA A 185 17.86 -6.29 0.20
C ALA A 185 17.88 -7.81 0.39
N VAL A 186 16.78 -8.36 0.90
CA VAL A 186 16.66 -9.79 1.23
C VAL A 186 15.33 -10.35 0.76
N GLN A 187 15.31 -11.66 0.51
CA GLN A 187 14.09 -12.42 0.26
C GLN A 187 13.60 -13.09 1.54
N ILE A 188 12.31 -12.97 1.83
CA ILE A 188 11.67 -13.70 2.93
C ILE A 188 11.36 -15.12 2.44
N THR A 189 11.91 -16.13 3.11
CA THR A 189 11.68 -17.55 2.81
C THR A 189 11.11 -18.27 4.03
N GLU A 190 10.81 -19.56 3.90
CA GLU A 190 10.33 -20.40 5.02
C GLU A 190 11.34 -20.50 6.17
N LEU A 191 12.62 -20.32 5.87
CA LEU A 191 13.73 -20.37 6.83
C LEU A 191 13.94 -19.04 7.57
N THR A 192 13.26 -17.97 7.17
CA THR A 192 13.43 -16.65 7.78
C THR A 192 12.80 -16.59 9.17
N GLU A 193 13.59 -16.20 10.17
CA GLU A 193 13.10 -15.86 11.51
C GLU A 193 12.45 -14.46 11.49
N ILE A 194 11.17 -14.36 11.83
CA ILE A 194 10.45 -13.08 11.93
C ILE A 194 10.29 -12.72 13.40
N GLN A 195 10.88 -11.60 13.79
CA GLN A 195 10.69 -11.03 15.13
C GLN A 195 9.81 -9.79 15.05
N ILE A 196 8.78 -9.74 15.89
CA ILE A 196 7.88 -8.60 15.98
C ILE A 196 8.37 -7.71 17.13
N SER A 197 8.79 -6.49 16.80
CA SER A 197 9.03 -5.45 17.78
C SER A 197 7.69 -4.86 18.23
N PRO A 198 7.38 -4.87 19.54
CA PRO A 198 6.15 -4.27 20.07
C PRO A 198 6.18 -2.73 20.04
N ARG A 199 7.37 -2.13 19.87
CA ARG A 199 7.49 -0.68 19.73
C ARG A 199 7.20 -0.31 18.28
N ALA A 200 6.09 0.40 18.07
CA ALA A 200 5.91 1.19 16.85
C ALA A 200 7.14 2.09 16.72
N VAL A 201 7.89 1.94 15.62
CA VAL A 201 8.94 2.91 15.30
C VAL A 201 8.22 4.22 15.08
N GLU A 202 8.68 5.31 15.69
CA GLU A 202 8.18 6.65 15.37
C GLU A 202 8.54 6.95 13.93
N VAL A 203 7.68 6.52 13.01
CA VAL A 203 7.77 6.89 11.60
C VAL A 203 7.43 8.36 11.57
N SER A 204 8.44 9.18 11.27
CA SER A 204 8.33 10.62 11.05
C SER A 204 7.20 10.93 10.08
N GLU A 205 6.00 11.26 10.59
CA GLU A 205 4.86 11.93 9.94
C GLU A 205 4.41 11.46 8.53
N THR A 206 5.03 10.44 7.95
CA THR A 206 4.74 9.94 6.62
C THR A 206 3.64 8.92 6.78
N ARG A 207 2.42 9.46 6.77
CA ARG A 207 1.14 8.77 6.75
C ARG A 207 1.27 7.42 6.10
N ILE A 208 0.89 6.39 6.84
CA ILE A 208 0.72 5.08 6.25
C ILE A 208 -0.38 5.23 5.23
N ALA A 209 -0.08 4.93 3.97
CA ALA A 209 -1.06 4.84 2.91
C ALA A 209 -2.13 3.83 3.39
N GLU A 210 -3.25 4.33 3.90
CA GLU A 210 -4.32 3.49 4.42
C GLU A 210 -5.09 2.84 3.28
N VAL A 211 -5.17 3.54 2.14
CA VAL A 211 -5.98 3.19 0.98
C VAL A 211 -5.35 3.85 -0.25
N SER A 212 -5.18 3.10 -1.34
CA SER A 212 -4.86 3.59 -2.68
C SER A 212 -6.06 3.43 -3.62
N TYR A 213 -6.02 4.00 -4.83
CA TYR A 213 -7.11 3.84 -5.79
C TYR A 213 -7.34 2.37 -6.19
N GLU A 214 -6.27 1.58 -6.26
CA GLU A 214 -6.32 0.16 -6.60
C GLU A 214 -7.05 -0.70 -5.54
N ASP A 215 -7.11 -0.21 -4.29
CA ASP A 215 -7.83 -0.87 -3.19
C ASP A 215 -9.36 -0.68 -3.29
N ILE A 216 -9.85 0.17 -4.20
CA ILE A 216 -11.27 0.51 -4.32
C ILE A 216 -11.88 -0.19 -5.55
N GLY A 217 -12.69 -1.22 -5.31
CA GLY A 217 -13.40 -1.94 -6.36
C GLY A 217 -14.71 -1.26 -6.80
N GLY A 218 -15.05 -1.38 -8.08
CA GLY A 218 -16.40 -1.07 -8.61
C GLY A 218 -16.74 0.42 -8.77
N LEU A 219 -15.82 1.34 -8.46
CA LEU A 219 -16.05 2.79 -8.50
C LEU A 219 -15.12 3.52 -9.48
N SER A 220 -14.72 2.85 -10.57
CA SER A 220 -13.71 3.38 -11.50
C SER A 220 -14.12 4.70 -12.16
N ASN A 221 -15.40 4.89 -12.47
CA ASN A 221 -15.91 6.12 -13.08
C ASN A 221 -15.90 7.28 -12.08
N GLU A 222 -16.28 7.02 -10.83
CA GLU A 222 -16.31 7.99 -9.74
C GLU A 222 -14.89 8.40 -9.38
N ILE A 223 -13.97 7.44 -9.24
CA ILE A 223 -12.55 7.69 -8.99
C ILE A 223 -11.95 8.56 -10.10
N LYS A 224 -12.25 8.27 -11.36
CA LYS A 224 -11.78 9.07 -12.50
C LYS A 224 -12.23 10.53 -12.39
N LYS A 225 -13.51 10.78 -12.07
CA LYS A 225 -14.03 12.15 -11.87
C LYS A 225 -13.33 12.87 -10.72
N VAL A 226 -13.14 12.19 -9.59
CA VAL A 226 -12.47 12.80 -8.43
C VAL A 226 -10.99 13.08 -8.72
N ARG A 227 -10.30 12.21 -9.48
CA ARG A 227 -8.94 12.44 -9.97
C ARG A 227 -8.86 13.69 -10.84
N GLU A 228 -9.77 13.85 -11.79
CA GLU A 228 -9.81 15.04 -12.66
C GLU A 228 -10.10 16.32 -11.87
N MET A 229 -10.93 16.25 -10.81
CA MET A 229 -11.30 17.42 -10.01
C MET A 229 -10.28 17.79 -8.92
N VAL A 230 -9.52 16.82 -8.38
CA VAL A 230 -8.64 17.05 -7.23
C VAL A 230 -7.18 16.82 -7.57
N GLU A 231 -6.84 15.67 -8.15
CA GLU A 231 -5.45 15.29 -8.39
C GLU A 231 -4.83 16.09 -9.55
N LEU A 232 -5.57 16.30 -10.63
CA LEU A 232 -5.07 17.01 -11.81
C LEU A 232 -4.72 18.49 -11.49
N PRO A 233 -5.58 19.28 -10.80
CA PRO A 233 -5.20 20.64 -10.38
C PRO A 233 -3.98 20.70 -9.47
N LEU A 234 -3.83 19.74 -8.55
CA LEU A 234 -2.73 19.73 -7.58
C LEU A 234 -1.39 19.36 -8.23
N LYS A 235 -1.38 18.38 -9.14
CA LYS A 235 -0.16 17.90 -9.79
C LYS A 235 0.24 18.72 -11.02
N HIS A 236 -0.73 19.29 -11.72
CA HIS A 236 -0.51 19.99 -13.00
C HIS A 236 -1.23 21.35 -13.07
N PRO A 237 -0.94 22.29 -12.14
CA PRO A 237 -1.57 23.61 -12.13
C PRO A 237 -1.32 24.40 -13.43
N GLU A 238 -0.20 24.15 -14.10
CA GLU A 238 0.17 24.80 -15.37
C GLU A 238 -0.84 24.57 -16.50
N ILE A 239 -1.59 23.47 -16.46
CA ILE A 239 -2.62 23.17 -17.45
C ILE A 239 -3.80 24.12 -17.29
N PHE A 240 -4.22 24.38 -16.05
CA PHE A 240 -5.35 25.26 -15.73
C PHE A 240 -5.02 26.72 -16.05
N GLU A 241 -3.79 27.16 -15.71
CA GLU A 241 -3.31 28.50 -16.05
C GLU A 241 -3.28 28.75 -17.56
N ARG A 242 -2.75 27.79 -18.33
CA ARG A 242 -2.67 27.90 -19.80
C ARG A 242 -4.04 27.95 -20.48
N LEU A 243 -5.00 27.19 -19.93
CA LEU A 243 -6.36 27.15 -20.45
C LEU A 243 -7.22 28.33 -19.95
N GLY A 244 -6.74 29.09 -18.96
CA GLY A 244 -7.47 30.22 -18.37
C GLY A 244 -8.74 29.80 -17.64
N ILE A 245 -8.77 28.59 -17.07
CA ILE A 245 -9.91 28.04 -16.34
C ILE A 245 -9.57 27.90 -14.85
N GLU A 246 -10.53 28.20 -13.98
CA GLU A 246 -10.36 27.97 -12.54
C GLU A 246 -10.59 26.48 -12.20
N PRO A 247 -9.74 25.89 -11.34
CA PRO A 247 -9.98 24.55 -10.83
C PRO A 247 -11.20 24.51 -9.89
N PRO A 248 -11.89 23.37 -9.77
CA PRO A 248 -13.01 23.23 -8.85
C PRO A 248 -12.53 23.34 -7.40
N LYS A 249 -13.23 24.14 -6.59
CA LYS A 249 -12.84 24.44 -5.19
C LYS A 249 -13.37 23.43 -4.16
N GLY A 250 -14.25 22.52 -4.57
CA GLY A 250 -14.85 21.53 -3.67
C GLY A 250 -15.54 20.41 -4.42
N VAL A 251 -15.54 19.22 -3.82
CA VAL A 251 -16.16 18.00 -4.34
C VAL A 251 -17.15 17.46 -3.32
N LEU A 252 -18.38 17.18 -3.74
CA LEU A 252 -19.40 16.56 -2.91
C LEU A 252 -19.62 15.10 -3.31
N LEU A 253 -19.29 14.17 -2.41
CA LEU A 253 -19.58 12.74 -2.58
C LEU A 253 -20.90 12.39 -1.87
N HIS A 254 -21.92 11.94 -2.63
CA HIS A 254 -23.24 11.59 -2.08
C HIS A 254 -23.64 10.14 -2.40
N GLY A 255 -24.67 9.62 -1.73
CA GLY A 255 -25.24 8.27 -1.92
C GLY A 255 -25.37 7.46 -0.62
N PRO A 256 -25.76 6.18 -0.68
CA PRO A 256 -25.98 5.33 0.50
C PRO A 256 -24.74 5.17 1.38
N SER A 257 -24.95 4.88 2.68
CA SER A 257 -23.86 4.53 3.59
C SER A 257 -23.15 3.25 3.14
N GLY A 258 -21.86 3.11 3.45
CA GLY A 258 -21.07 1.93 3.09
C GLY A 258 -20.57 1.85 1.65
N THR A 259 -20.87 2.83 0.79
CA THR A 259 -20.45 2.85 -0.63
C THR A 259 -19.02 3.38 -0.86
N GLY A 260 -18.17 3.46 0.18
CA GLY A 260 -16.76 3.81 0.01
C GLY A 260 -16.43 5.30 -0.15
N LYS A 261 -17.34 6.24 0.16
CA LYS A 261 -17.10 7.70 0.03
C LYS A 261 -15.85 8.16 0.79
N THR A 262 -15.73 7.75 2.05
CA THR A 262 -14.56 8.07 2.89
C THR A 262 -13.29 7.39 2.38
N LEU A 263 -13.41 6.19 1.80
CA LEU A 263 -12.27 5.48 1.22
C LEU A 263 -11.72 6.21 -0.02
N ILE A 264 -12.60 6.72 -0.89
CA ILE A 264 -12.20 7.54 -2.03
C ILE A 264 -11.47 8.80 -1.56
N ALA A 265 -12.01 9.54 -0.58
CA ALA A 265 -11.38 10.74 -0.07
C ALA A 265 -9.98 10.46 0.49
N LYS A 266 -9.82 9.36 1.26
CA LYS A 266 -8.52 8.92 1.77
C LYS A 266 -7.56 8.51 0.66
N ALA A 267 -8.03 7.77 -0.36
CA ALA A 267 -7.21 7.36 -1.49
C ALA A 267 -6.68 8.55 -2.29
N VAL A 268 -7.53 9.54 -2.55
CA VAL A 268 -7.14 10.77 -3.27
C VAL A 268 -6.07 11.54 -2.52
N ALA A 269 -6.25 11.71 -1.21
CA ALA A 269 -5.28 12.44 -0.40
C ALA A 269 -3.93 11.72 -0.31
N ASN A 270 -3.95 10.39 -0.25
CA ASN A 270 -2.73 9.57 -0.27
C ASN A 270 -2.01 9.68 -1.62
N GLU A 271 -2.73 9.60 -2.74
CA GLU A 271 -2.10 9.59 -4.08
C GLU A 271 -1.57 10.97 -4.52
N THR A 272 -2.19 12.03 -4.02
CA THR A 272 -1.74 13.42 -4.20
C THR A 272 -0.65 13.83 -3.22
N GLN A 273 -0.33 12.98 -2.22
CA GLN A 273 0.54 13.32 -1.09
C GLN A 273 0.10 14.61 -0.35
N ALA A 274 -1.16 15.01 -0.48
CA ALA A 274 -1.70 16.26 0.06
C ALA A 274 -2.03 16.13 1.55
N HIS A 275 -2.04 17.25 2.29
CA HIS A 275 -2.40 17.24 3.71
C HIS A 275 -3.88 16.85 3.94
N PHE A 276 -4.17 15.72 4.59
CA PHE A 276 -5.54 15.23 4.80
C PHE A 276 -6.02 15.50 6.23
N ILE A 277 -7.03 16.37 6.35
CA ILE A 277 -7.66 16.70 7.63
C ILE A 277 -9.08 16.10 7.62
N PRO A 278 -9.31 14.94 8.26
CA PRO A 278 -10.67 14.43 8.41
C PRO A 278 -11.45 15.34 9.37
N ILE A 279 -12.64 15.74 8.96
CA ILE A 279 -13.57 16.50 9.78
C ILE A 279 -14.85 15.69 9.90
N ASN A 280 -15.15 15.19 11.11
CA ASN A 280 -16.41 14.51 11.38
C ASN A 280 -17.41 15.48 12.01
N GLY A 281 -18.67 15.45 11.57
CA GLY A 281 -19.72 16.33 12.10
C GLY A 281 -19.83 16.33 13.63
N PRO A 282 -19.90 15.16 14.29
CA PRO A 282 -19.95 15.10 15.76
C PRO A 282 -18.73 15.68 16.49
N GLU A 283 -17.55 15.70 15.86
CA GLU A 283 -16.32 16.23 16.47
C GLU A 283 -16.32 17.77 16.50
N ILE A 284 -17.01 18.39 15.56
CA ILE A 284 -17.08 19.85 15.43
C ILE A 284 -18.21 20.42 16.29
N MET A 285 -19.29 19.66 16.48
CA MET A 285 -20.48 20.10 17.21
C MET A 285 -20.19 20.26 18.70
N SER A 286 -20.09 21.49 19.16
CA SER A 286 -19.91 21.85 20.58
C SER A 286 -21.22 22.28 21.23
N LYS A 287 -21.38 22.02 22.53
CA LYS A 287 -22.48 22.58 23.34
C LYS A 287 -22.34 24.09 23.59
N PHE A 288 -21.16 24.66 23.33
CA PHE A 288 -20.84 26.06 23.54
C PHE A 288 -20.93 26.83 22.22
N TYR A 289 -21.61 27.97 22.25
CA TYR A 289 -21.82 28.86 21.09
C TYR A 289 -20.48 29.45 20.61
N GLY A 290 -20.24 29.45 19.29
CA GLY A 290 -19.02 30.02 18.69
C GLY A 290 -17.81 29.08 18.63
N GLN A 291 -17.79 28.03 19.46
CA GLN A 291 -16.64 27.11 19.55
C GLN A 291 -16.58 26.15 18.34
N SER A 292 -17.73 25.80 17.75
CA SER A 292 -17.78 24.98 16.53
C SER A 292 -17.19 25.73 15.34
N GLU A 293 -17.51 27.03 15.20
CA GLU A 293 -16.99 27.91 14.15
C GLU A 293 -15.50 28.19 14.31
N GLU A 294 -15.03 28.39 15.54
CA GLU A 294 -13.60 28.57 15.83
C GLU A 294 -12.79 27.31 15.47
N ASN A 295 -13.30 26.12 15.82
CA ASN A 295 -12.67 24.85 15.48
C ASN A 295 -12.60 24.63 13.96
N LEU A 296 -13.68 24.95 13.24
CA LEU A 296 -13.68 24.93 11.78
C LEU A 296 -12.63 25.88 11.21
N ARG A 297 -12.58 27.13 11.68
CA ARG A 297 -11.61 28.12 11.18
C ARG A 297 -10.17 27.66 11.38
N LYS A 298 -9.83 27.15 12.57
CA LYS A 298 -8.51 26.59 12.87
C LYS A 298 -8.15 25.45 11.93
N LYS A 299 -9.10 24.59 11.58
CA LYS A 299 -8.88 23.47 10.64
C LYS A 299 -8.61 23.95 9.21
N PHE A 300 -9.28 25.02 8.77
CA PHE A 300 -9.00 25.64 7.47
C PHE A 300 -7.66 26.39 7.46
N GLU A 301 -7.31 27.09 8.55
CA GLU A 301 -5.98 27.72 8.71
C GLU A 301 -4.85 26.67 8.70
N GLU A 302 -5.05 25.53 9.37
CA GLU A 302 -4.13 24.38 9.32
C GLU A 302 -3.97 23.84 7.90
N ALA A 303 -5.05 23.80 7.10
CA ALA A 303 -5.01 23.36 5.71
C ALA A 303 -4.33 24.36 4.77
N GLU A 304 -4.45 25.68 5.02
CA GLU A 304 -3.80 26.72 4.21
C GLU A 304 -2.29 26.80 4.46
N ALA A 305 -1.84 26.41 5.65
CA ALA A 305 -0.44 26.42 6.04
C ALA A 305 0.39 25.22 5.55
N ASN A 306 -0.24 24.17 5.00
CA ASN A 306 0.40 22.90 4.58
C ASN A 306 0.15 22.59 3.11
#